data_AF-A0AAV0MWH7-F1
#
_entry.id   AF-A0AAV0MWH7-F1
#
_cell.length_a   1.000
_cell.length_b   1.000
_cell.length_c   1.000
_cell.angle_alpha   90.00
_cell.angle_beta   90.00
_cell.angle_gamma   90.00
#
_symmetry.space_group_name_H-M   'P 1'
#
loop_
_entity.id
_entity.type
_entity.pdbx_description
1 polymer ?
#
loop_
_entity_poly.entity_id
_entity_poly.type
_entity_poly.pdbx_seq_one_letter_code
_entity_poly.pdbx_strand_id
1 'polypeptide(L)'
;MLQRCSTAVSRLSKLGSTSSMEALRKDAIFTPRHWYATAAATATVAPAPNDSTAKGSPLKSVVNLDKMFWSKPCSLALAPDSRFRIEEPKYEGFRHVIYKMLLFYSKQSKSIRGANVVYRRILHQVDKPAIYEVFNLEKTFKMTFSLLVLHMWLCLRRLKQEGKEGAEFGQYIYERYNHDVELRVNLLLTKWMKELEKIFYGNIVAYDAALLPEAKPDELSKVIWRNVFADDGESQPDDAALRTVQAMTRYVRREVSCFSLTDKEAMYSGNFMFTSLDNIPSVSAKR
;
A
#
# COMPACT_ATOMS: atom_id res chain seq x y z
N MET A 1 64.56 -18.21 -4.74
CA MET A 1 64.64 -17.24 -3.62
C MET A 1 65.04 -15.89 -4.18
N LEU A 2 64.09 -14.99 -4.44
CA LEU A 2 64.37 -13.58 -4.70
C LEU A 2 63.22 -12.77 -4.10
N GLN A 3 63.58 -11.93 -3.16
CA GLN A 3 62.72 -11.14 -2.29
C GLN A 3 62.98 -9.66 -2.61
N ARG A 4 61.94 -8.83 -2.44
CA ARG A 4 61.91 -7.35 -2.31
C ARG A 4 61.32 -6.58 -3.51
N CYS A 5 60.10 -6.08 -3.30
CA CYS A 5 59.54 -4.82 -3.80
C CYS A 5 58.69 -4.30 -2.62
N SER A 6 59.00 -3.19 -1.91
CA SER A 6 58.69 -1.77 -2.24
C SER A 6 57.37 -1.64 -3.02
N THR A 7 56.31 -0.98 -2.55
CA THR A 7 56.21 0.38 -1.98
C THR A 7 54.82 0.54 -1.33
N ALA A 8 54.71 1.44 -0.35
CA ALA A 8 53.51 1.71 0.43
C ALA A 8 52.70 2.92 -0.07
N VAL A 9 51.37 2.86 0.15
CA VAL A 9 50.40 3.95 0.44
C VAL A 9 49.95 4.89 -0.70
N SER A 10 48.69 4.78 -1.16
CA SER A 10 47.55 5.60 -0.66
C SER A 10 46.23 5.50 -1.49
N ARG A 11 45.12 5.44 -0.73
CA ARG A 11 43.76 6.03 -0.96
C ARG A 11 42.74 5.36 -1.91
N LEU A 12 41.92 4.52 -1.26
CA LEU A 12 40.45 4.68 -1.05
C LEU A 12 39.61 5.37 -2.14
N SER A 13 38.79 4.58 -2.84
CA SER A 13 37.42 4.98 -3.24
C SER A 13 36.54 3.75 -3.50
N LYS A 14 36.04 3.15 -2.43
CA LYS A 14 34.89 2.22 -2.45
C LYS A 14 34.26 2.25 -1.07
N LEU A 15 33.15 2.97 -0.91
CA LEU A 15 32.02 2.67 -0.02
C LEU A 15 31.09 3.88 0.00
N GLY A 16 29.91 3.76 -0.59
CA GLY A 16 28.92 4.83 -0.61
C GLY A 16 27.60 4.43 -1.25
N SER A 17 27.16 3.19 -1.04
CA SER A 17 25.83 2.78 -1.54
C SER A 17 25.14 1.72 -0.68
N THR A 18 25.85 1.05 0.24
CA THR A 18 25.26 0.00 1.09
C THR A 18 24.75 0.51 2.43
N SER A 19 25.37 1.54 3.03
CA SER A 19 24.97 2.01 4.36
C SER A 19 23.66 2.81 4.38
N SER A 20 23.29 3.46 3.27
CA SER A 20 22.04 4.23 3.19
C SER A 20 20.81 3.32 3.19
N MET A 21 20.87 2.15 2.53
CA MET A 21 19.78 1.18 2.54
C MET A 21 19.66 0.42 3.86
N GLU A 22 20.77 0.15 4.56
CA GLU A 22 20.74 -0.48 5.89
C GLU A 22 20.21 0.45 6.98
N ALA A 23 20.44 1.76 6.88
CA ALA A 23 19.81 2.75 7.74
C ALA A 23 18.30 2.86 7.46
N LEU A 24 17.90 2.90 6.19
CA LEU A 24 16.48 2.93 5.76
C LEU A 24 15.71 1.68 6.24
N ARG A 25 16.39 0.52 6.29
CA ARG A 25 15.85 -0.76 6.77
C ARG A 25 15.67 -0.82 8.30
N LYS A 26 16.37 0.02 9.06
CA LYS A 26 16.25 0.10 10.53
C LYS A 26 15.13 1.06 10.95
N ASP A 27 14.87 2.11 10.17
CA ASP A 27 13.77 3.06 10.44
C ASP A 27 12.41 2.57 9.92
N ALA A 28 12.42 1.69 8.92
CA ALA A 28 11.27 0.87 8.57
C ALA A 28 11.13 -0.27 9.60
N ILE A 29 10.15 -0.16 10.50
CA ILE A 29 9.88 -1.12 11.59
C ILE A 29 9.43 -2.52 11.08
N PHE A 30 9.53 -2.78 9.78
CA PHE A 30 9.22 -4.05 9.13
C PHE A 30 10.52 -4.71 8.67
N THR A 31 11.10 -5.56 9.52
CA THR A 31 12.26 -6.36 9.16
C THR A 31 11.82 -7.59 8.36
N PRO A 32 12.31 -7.79 7.11
CA PRO A 32 12.09 -9.04 6.40
C PRO A 32 12.83 -10.16 7.12
N ARG A 33 12.13 -11.21 7.59
CA ARG A 33 12.78 -12.47 7.97
C ARG A 33 13.21 -13.17 6.68
N HIS A 34 14.53 -13.22 6.48
CA HIS A 34 15.30 -14.12 5.61
C HIS A 34 14.65 -14.58 4.29
N TRP A 35 15.01 -13.94 3.18
CA TRP A 35 15.00 -14.57 1.85
C TRP A 35 16.08 -13.99 0.93
N TYR A 36 16.98 -14.89 0.53
CA TYR A 36 18.12 -14.90 -0.39
C TYR A 36 19.09 -13.72 -0.55
N ALA A 37 20.31 -14.02 -0.09
CA ALA A 37 21.58 -13.45 -0.53
C ALA A 37 21.96 -13.89 -1.96
N THR A 38 22.78 -13.03 -2.56
CA THR A 38 23.82 -13.28 -3.56
C THR A 38 23.56 -12.87 -5.02
N ALA A 39 24.52 -12.04 -5.46
CA ALA A 39 25.05 -11.76 -6.79
C ALA A 39 24.33 -10.80 -7.74
N ALA A 40 25.15 -9.86 -8.19
CA ALA A 40 24.95 -8.80 -9.17
C ALA A 40 25.11 -9.31 -10.61
N ALA A 41 24.51 -8.60 -11.56
CA ALA A 41 25.14 -8.00 -12.74
C ALA A 41 24.09 -7.68 -13.83
N THR A 42 24.12 -6.42 -14.27
CA THR A 42 23.82 -5.85 -15.60
C THR A 42 22.99 -6.64 -16.62
N ALA A 43 21.93 -6.02 -17.14
CA ALA A 43 21.70 -5.90 -18.59
C ALA A 43 20.55 -4.91 -18.90
N THR A 44 20.88 -3.89 -19.68
CA THR A 44 19.98 -3.02 -20.46
C THR A 44 19.33 -3.79 -21.59
N VAL A 45 18.00 -3.67 -21.78
CA VAL A 45 17.35 -3.87 -23.10
C VAL A 45 16.15 -2.93 -23.22
N ALA A 46 16.16 -2.12 -24.28
CA ALA A 46 15.12 -1.19 -24.72
C ALA A 46 13.97 -1.93 -25.45
N PRO A 47 12.81 -1.27 -25.71
CA PRO A 47 11.53 -1.95 -25.95
C PRO A 47 11.28 -2.29 -27.42
N ALA A 48 10.42 -3.30 -27.65
CA ALA A 48 9.82 -3.59 -28.96
C ALA A 48 8.36 -3.06 -29.01
N PRO A 49 7.85 -2.67 -30.19
CA PRO A 49 6.71 -1.78 -30.35
C PRO A 49 5.40 -2.56 -30.39
N ASN A 50 4.34 -2.04 -29.77
CA ASN A 50 2.98 -2.49 -30.04
C ASN A 50 2.10 -1.32 -30.44
N ASP A 51 1.75 -1.37 -31.73
CA ASP A 51 0.73 -0.61 -32.42
C ASP A 51 -0.65 -1.04 -31.90
N SER A 52 -1.49 -0.09 -31.47
CA SER A 52 -2.94 -0.31 -31.35
C SER A 52 -3.68 1.03 -31.26
N THR A 53 -4.19 1.44 -32.41
CA THR A 53 -5.25 2.43 -32.55
C THR A 53 -6.58 1.78 -32.18
N ALA A 54 -7.14 2.12 -31.00
CA ALA A 54 -8.54 1.87 -30.69
C ALA A 54 -9.09 3.03 -29.84
N LYS A 55 -9.69 4.01 -30.52
CA LYS A 55 -10.47 5.10 -29.90
C LYS A 55 -11.75 4.52 -29.30
N GLY A 56 -11.75 4.23 -28.00
CA GLY A 56 -12.95 4.10 -27.18
C GLY A 56 -13.15 5.35 -26.36
N SER A 57 -14.12 6.19 -26.72
CA SER A 57 -14.48 7.39 -25.95
C SER A 57 -15.24 6.99 -24.67
N PRO A 58 -14.82 7.39 -23.45
CA PRO A 58 -15.61 7.16 -22.26
C PRO A 58 -16.60 8.32 -22.06
N LEU A 59 -17.87 7.94 -21.92
CA LEU A 59 -18.99 8.77 -21.50
C LEU A 59 -18.69 9.38 -20.12
N LYS A 60 -18.27 10.66 -20.08
CA LYS A 60 -17.94 11.39 -18.83
C LYS A 60 -19.21 11.64 -18.01
N SER A 61 -19.45 10.80 -17.01
CA SER A 61 -20.22 11.23 -15.84
C SER A 61 -19.35 12.26 -15.10
N VAL A 62 -19.80 13.51 -15.04
CA VAL A 62 -19.10 14.56 -14.30
C VAL A 62 -19.37 14.34 -12.81
N VAL A 63 -18.68 13.37 -12.22
CA VAL A 63 -18.58 13.25 -10.76
C VAL A 63 -17.95 14.56 -10.27
N ASN A 64 -18.58 15.26 -9.33
CA ASN A 64 -17.96 16.42 -8.70
C ASN A 64 -16.96 15.89 -7.65
N LEU A 65 -15.76 15.51 -8.10
CA LEU A 65 -14.69 14.94 -7.25
C LEU A 65 -14.33 15.87 -6.09
N ASP A 66 -14.52 17.18 -6.25
CA ASP A 66 -14.26 18.14 -5.20
C ASP A 66 -15.20 17.88 -4.04
N LYS A 67 -16.52 17.95 -4.22
CA LYS A 67 -17.52 17.86 -3.13
C LYS A 67 -17.40 16.59 -2.27
N MET A 68 -16.93 15.49 -2.83
CA MET A 68 -16.92 14.17 -2.19
C MET A 68 -16.06 14.10 -0.91
N PHE A 69 -14.97 14.88 -0.85
CA PHE A 69 -13.97 14.74 0.22
C PHE A 69 -13.91 15.93 1.20
N TRP A 70 -14.86 16.85 1.15
CA TRP A 70 -14.93 18.00 2.08
C TRP A 70 -15.73 17.74 3.36
N SER A 71 -16.34 16.55 3.49
CA SER A 71 -16.98 16.17 4.75
C SER A 71 -15.94 16.04 5.86
N LYS A 72 -16.32 16.41 7.09
CA LYS A 72 -15.44 16.26 8.26
C LYS A 72 -14.99 14.80 8.36
N PRO A 73 -13.68 14.53 8.58
CA PRO A 73 -13.20 13.18 8.85
C PRO A 73 -13.94 12.55 10.02
N CYS A 74 -14.21 11.25 9.92
CA CYS A 74 -14.86 10.46 10.96
C CYS A 74 -14.17 9.10 11.08
N SER A 75 -14.40 8.37 12.18
CA SER A 75 -13.90 7.00 12.31
C SER A 75 -14.37 6.13 11.14
N LEU A 76 -13.48 5.25 10.66
CA LEU A 76 -13.80 4.23 9.64
C LEU A 76 -14.34 2.94 10.26
N ALA A 77 -14.44 2.87 11.59
CA ALA A 77 -14.94 1.70 12.29
C ALA A 77 -16.37 1.36 11.86
N LEU A 78 -16.62 0.07 11.63
CA LEU A 78 -17.94 -0.42 11.34
C LEU A 78 -18.83 -0.34 12.59
N ALA A 79 -20.06 0.14 12.40
CA ALA A 79 -21.08 0.08 13.43
C ALA A 79 -21.32 -1.37 13.91
N PRO A 80 -21.73 -1.58 15.17
CA PRO A 80 -21.94 -2.92 15.73
C PRO A 80 -22.94 -3.78 14.93
N ASP A 81 -23.94 -3.16 14.31
CA ASP A 81 -25.00 -3.76 13.51
C ASP A 81 -24.67 -3.90 12.01
N SER A 82 -23.47 -3.50 11.59
CA SER A 82 -23.09 -3.57 10.18
C SER A 82 -23.00 -5.02 9.70
N ARG A 83 -23.66 -5.32 8.57
CA ARG A 83 -23.57 -6.62 7.88
C ARG A 83 -22.14 -7.05 7.50
N PHE A 84 -21.23 -6.09 7.42
CA PHE A 84 -19.83 -6.34 7.08
C PHE A 84 -18.97 -6.61 8.30
N ARG A 85 -19.49 -6.43 9.53
CA ARG A 85 -18.76 -6.67 10.76
C ARG A 85 -18.48 -8.17 10.89
N ILE A 86 -17.26 -8.49 11.31
CA ILE A 86 -16.82 -9.85 11.57
C ILE A 86 -16.67 -9.99 13.08
N GLU A 87 -17.42 -10.92 13.65
CA GLU A 87 -17.31 -11.31 15.04
C GLU A 87 -16.34 -12.50 15.18
N GLU A 88 -15.47 -12.45 16.19
CA GLU A 88 -14.65 -13.62 16.49
C GLU A 88 -15.56 -14.75 17.02
N PRO A 89 -15.50 -15.96 16.44
CA PRO A 89 -16.30 -17.07 16.91
C PRO A 89 -15.90 -17.42 18.35
N LYS A 90 -16.88 -17.40 19.25
CA LYS A 90 -16.73 -17.83 20.64
C LYS A 90 -17.25 -19.25 20.78
N TYR A 91 -16.34 -20.21 20.91
CA TYR A 91 -16.70 -21.60 21.17
C TYR A 91 -16.84 -21.84 22.67
N GLU A 92 -17.87 -22.58 23.08
CA GLU A 92 -18.16 -22.93 24.48
C GLU A 92 -17.98 -24.45 24.74
N GLY A 93 -17.94 -24.82 26.03
CA GLY A 93 -17.86 -26.21 26.49
C GLY A 93 -16.61 -26.96 26.01
N PHE A 94 -16.78 -28.23 25.62
CA PHE A 94 -15.67 -29.07 25.16
C PHE A 94 -14.98 -28.53 23.90
N ARG A 95 -15.72 -27.84 23.01
CA ARG A 95 -15.15 -27.20 21.82
C ARG A 95 -14.18 -26.08 22.21
N HIS A 96 -14.51 -25.29 23.24
CA HIS A 96 -13.59 -24.29 23.78
C HIS A 96 -12.25 -24.91 24.17
N VAL A 97 -12.30 -26.03 24.90
CA VAL A 97 -11.10 -26.73 25.38
C VAL A 97 -10.25 -27.23 24.21
N ILE A 98 -10.87 -27.87 23.20
CA ILE A 98 -10.15 -28.32 21.99
C ILE A 98 -9.48 -27.14 21.27
N TYR A 99 -10.24 -26.07 20.97
CA TYR A 99 -9.69 -24.92 20.24
C TYR A 99 -8.61 -24.19 21.04
N LYS A 100 -8.73 -24.15 22.37
CA LYS A 100 -7.69 -23.62 23.26
C LYS A 100 -6.43 -24.46 23.20
N MET A 101 -6.54 -25.80 23.22
CA MET A 101 -5.39 -26.71 23.06
C MET A 101 -4.72 -26.56 21.70
N LEU A 102 -5.50 -26.35 20.63
CA LEU A 102 -5.00 -26.09 19.28
C LEU A 102 -4.52 -24.64 19.06
N LEU A 103 -4.32 -23.86 20.13
CA LEU A 103 -3.81 -22.48 20.11
C LEU A 103 -4.68 -21.47 19.34
N PHE A 104 -5.94 -21.80 19.06
CA PHE A 104 -6.85 -20.93 18.30
C PHE A 104 -7.02 -19.52 18.91
N TYR A 105 -7.01 -19.46 20.24
CA TYR A 105 -7.16 -18.22 21.02
C TYR A 105 -5.82 -17.54 21.36
N SER A 106 -4.69 -18.06 20.86
CA SER A 106 -3.38 -17.43 21.05
C SER A 106 -3.32 -16.05 20.39
N LYS A 107 -2.44 -15.17 20.90
CA LYS A 107 -2.21 -13.82 20.34
C LYS A 107 -1.87 -13.92 18.85
N GLN A 108 -0.97 -14.84 18.48
CA GLN A 108 -0.54 -15.05 17.10
C GLN A 108 -1.70 -15.49 16.19
N SER A 109 -2.49 -16.50 16.59
CA SER A 109 -3.62 -16.97 15.77
C SER A 109 -4.68 -15.90 15.58
N LYS A 110 -4.97 -15.10 16.62
CA LYS A 110 -5.85 -13.92 16.52
C LYS A 110 -5.30 -12.89 15.55
N SER A 111 -4.02 -12.53 15.67
CA SER A 111 -3.36 -11.58 14.78
C SER A 111 -3.37 -12.01 13.31
N ILE A 112 -3.12 -13.28 13.01
CA ILE A 112 -3.18 -13.80 11.63
C ILE A 112 -4.59 -13.65 11.05
N ARG A 113 -5.63 -14.00 11.82
CA ARG A 113 -7.03 -13.83 11.37
C ARG A 113 -7.39 -12.36 11.18
N GLY A 114 -7.04 -11.50 12.13
CA GLY A 114 -7.25 -10.06 12.05
C GLY A 114 -6.58 -9.47 10.81
N ALA A 115 -5.29 -9.79 10.59
CA ALA A 115 -4.54 -9.33 9.43
C ALA A 115 -5.17 -9.79 8.10
N ASN A 116 -5.67 -11.03 8.03
CA ASN A 116 -6.42 -11.52 6.87
C ASN A 116 -7.73 -10.76 6.64
N VAL A 117 -8.41 -10.29 7.69
CA VAL A 117 -9.58 -9.42 7.54
C VAL A 117 -9.16 -8.05 7.03
N VAL A 118 -8.16 -7.42 7.65
CA VAL A 118 -7.65 -6.10 7.24
C VAL A 118 -7.22 -6.10 5.77
N TYR A 119 -6.46 -7.11 5.35
CA TYR A 119 -6.03 -7.23 3.97
C TYR A 119 -7.21 -7.42 3.00
N ARG A 120 -8.25 -8.16 3.40
CA ARG A 120 -9.49 -8.24 2.62
C ARG A 120 -10.23 -6.90 2.51
N ARG A 121 -10.16 -6.02 3.52
CA ARG A 121 -10.70 -4.65 3.41
C ARG A 121 -9.96 -3.81 2.38
N ILE A 122 -8.64 -3.95 2.35
CA ILE A 122 -7.77 -3.30 1.37
C ILE A 122 -8.13 -3.76 -0.04
N LEU A 123 -8.17 -5.09 -0.26
CA LEU A 123 -8.58 -5.65 -1.55
C LEU A 123 -9.99 -5.22 -1.94
N HIS A 124 -10.94 -5.23 -0.99
CA HIS A 124 -12.31 -4.79 -1.25
C HIS A 124 -12.40 -3.34 -1.73
N GLN A 125 -11.50 -2.46 -1.29
CA GLN A 125 -11.46 -1.08 -1.78
C GLN A 125 -10.76 -0.98 -3.14
N VAL A 126 -9.65 -1.68 -3.32
CA VAL A 126 -8.80 -1.61 -4.53
C VAL A 126 -9.43 -2.32 -5.73
N ASP A 127 -10.22 -3.38 -5.51
CA ASP A 127 -10.84 -4.16 -6.59
C ASP A 127 -12.18 -3.56 -7.08
N LYS A 128 -12.73 -2.57 -6.37
CA LYS A 128 -13.98 -1.89 -6.74
C LYS A 128 -13.81 -1.04 -8.00
N PRO A 129 -14.73 -1.11 -8.99
CA PRO A 129 -14.69 -0.24 -10.16
C PRO A 129 -14.68 1.25 -9.84
N ALA A 130 -15.40 1.66 -8.79
CA ALA A 130 -15.58 3.06 -8.43
C ALA A 130 -14.26 3.82 -8.19
N ILE A 131 -13.21 3.18 -7.67
CA ILE A 131 -11.92 3.86 -7.45
C ILE A 131 -11.23 4.22 -8.77
N TYR A 132 -11.35 3.36 -9.78
CA TYR A 132 -10.79 3.59 -11.11
C TYR A 132 -11.58 4.66 -11.86
N GLU A 133 -12.92 4.61 -11.75
CA GLU A 133 -13.81 5.58 -12.39
C GLU A 133 -13.65 6.98 -11.78
N VAL A 134 -13.70 7.10 -10.45
CA VAL A 134 -13.61 8.39 -9.74
C VAL A 134 -12.27 9.06 -10.00
N PHE A 135 -11.17 8.31 -10.04
CA PHE A 135 -9.83 8.87 -10.25
C PHE A 135 -9.34 8.82 -11.70
N ASN A 136 -10.18 8.40 -12.65
CA ASN A 136 -9.85 8.26 -14.07
C ASN A 136 -8.57 7.43 -14.28
N LEU A 137 -8.50 6.28 -13.63
CA LEU A 137 -7.42 5.31 -13.74
C LEU A 137 -7.83 4.17 -14.67
N GLU A 138 -6.91 3.72 -15.52
CA GLU A 138 -7.10 2.46 -16.25
C GLU A 138 -6.88 1.27 -15.30
N LYS A 139 -7.68 0.22 -15.45
CA LYS A 139 -7.53 -1.00 -14.66
C LYS A 139 -6.41 -1.89 -15.20
N THR A 140 -5.17 -1.46 -15.01
CA THR A 140 -3.96 -2.25 -15.31
C THR A 140 -3.37 -2.86 -14.04
N PHE A 141 -2.48 -3.86 -14.18
CA PHE A 141 -1.76 -4.43 -13.05
C PHE A 141 -0.97 -3.36 -12.28
N LYS A 142 -0.26 -2.47 -12.99
CA LYS A 142 0.50 -1.38 -12.41
C LYS A 142 -0.38 -0.47 -11.55
N MET A 143 -1.50 0.00 -12.10
CA MET A 143 -2.42 0.89 -11.38
C MET A 143 -3.02 0.18 -10.15
N THR A 144 -3.43 -1.07 -10.31
CA THR A 144 -3.95 -1.90 -9.21
C THR A 144 -2.90 -2.07 -8.10
N PHE A 145 -1.64 -2.33 -8.47
CA PHE A 145 -0.53 -2.48 -7.53
C PHE A 145 -0.22 -1.17 -6.81
N SER A 146 -0.18 -0.03 -7.50
CA SER A 146 0.02 1.29 -6.88
C SER A 146 -1.09 1.62 -5.87
N LEU A 147 -2.35 1.33 -6.21
CA LEU A 147 -3.47 1.49 -5.28
C LEU A 147 -3.37 0.54 -4.08
N LEU A 148 -2.95 -0.71 -4.31
CA LEU A 148 -2.73 -1.69 -3.26
C LEU A 148 -1.67 -1.21 -2.25
N VAL A 149 -0.52 -0.73 -2.75
CA VAL A 149 0.56 -0.16 -1.93
C VAL A 149 0.08 1.07 -1.15
N LEU A 150 -0.67 1.97 -1.79
CA LEU A 150 -1.22 3.16 -1.14
C LEU A 150 -2.15 2.81 0.03
N HIS A 151 -3.07 1.84 -0.16
CA HIS A 151 -4.01 1.44 0.89
C HIS A 151 -3.35 0.59 1.99
N MET A 152 -2.35 -0.22 1.63
CA MET A 152 -1.47 -0.87 2.62
C MET A 152 -0.77 0.17 3.49
N TRP A 153 -0.19 1.21 2.89
CA TRP A 153 0.47 2.28 3.61
C TRP A 153 -0.46 3.00 4.60
N LEU A 154 -1.69 3.33 4.21
CA LEU A 154 -2.68 3.96 5.10
C LEU A 154 -2.89 3.15 6.39
N CYS A 155 -3.09 1.83 6.25
CA CYS A 155 -3.27 0.92 7.39
C CYS A 155 -1.99 0.81 8.24
N LEU A 156 -0.83 0.60 7.60
CA LEU A 156 0.44 0.43 8.31
C LEU A 156 0.87 1.70 9.04
N ARG A 157 0.64 2.87 8.45
CA ARG A 157 0.90 4.17 9.09
C ARG A 157 0.08 4.34 10.36
N ARG A 158 -1.21 3.96 10.34
CA ARG A 158 -2.07 4.01 11.52
C ARG A 158 -1.62 3.01 12.59
N LEU A 159 -1.27 1.78 12.20
CA LEU A 159 -0.79 0.75 13.13
C LEU A 159 0.55 1.14 13.77
N LYS A 160 1.43 1.83 13.06
CA LYS A 160 2.72 2.32 13.61
C LYS A 160 2.54 3.17 14.88
N GLN A 161 1.41 3.85 15.03
CA GLN A 161 1.09 4.65 16.22
C GLN A 161 0.82 3.79 17.47
N GLU A 162 0.54 2.50 17.30
CA GLU A 162 0.34 1.52 18.38
C GLU A 162 1.68 0.91 18.86
N GLY A 163 2.80 1.46 18.40
CA GLY A 163 4.15 1.04 18.80
C GLY A 163 4.49 -0.39 18.38
N LYS A 164 5.14 -1.14 19.28
CA LYS A 164 5.64 -2.50 19.00
C LYS A 164 4.52 -3.46 18.60
N GLU A 165 3.36 -3.39 19.25
CA GLU A 165 2.24 -4.26 18.91
C GLU A 165 1.69 -3.98 17.52
N GLY A 166 1.69 -2.70 17.11
CA GLY A 166 1.26 -2.30 15.78
C GLY A 166 2.21 -2.76 14.70
N ALA A 167 3.52 -2.69 14.96
CA ALA A 167 4.55 -3.23 14.08
C ALA A 167 4.45 -4.75 13.94
N GLU A 168 4.27 -5.48 15.05
CA GLU A 168 4.05 -6.93 15.04
C GLU A 168 2.81 -7.31 14.21
N PHE A 169 1.69 -6.59 14.39
CA PHE A 169 0.46 -6.86 13.66
C PHE A 169 0.58 -6.49 12.17
N GLY A 170 1.21 -5.36 11.86
CA GLY A 170 1.47 -4.94 10.48
C GLY A 170 2.30 -5.94 9.69
N GLN A 171 3.17 -6.70 10.35
CA GLN A 171 4.00 -7.72 9.71
C GLN A 171 3.14 -8.87 9.17
N TYR A 172 2.11 -9.28 9.93
CA TYR A 172 1.15 -10.28 9.44
C TYR A 172 0.35 -9.77 8.22
N ILE A 173 0.01 -8.47 8.18
CA ILE A 173 -0.67 -7.88 7.01
C ILE A 173 0.28 -7.87 5.81
N TYR A 174 1.54 -7.46 6.01
CA TYR A 174 2.56 -7.45 4.97
C TYR A 174 2.84 -8.85 4.42
N GLU A 175 2.94 -9.88 5.28
CA GLU A 175 3.09 -11.27 4.86
C GLU A 175 1.91 -11.74 4.01
N ARG A 176 0.67 -11.41 4.41
CA ARG A 176 -0.51 -11.73 3.61
C ARG A 176 -0.50 -10.99 2.26
N TYR A 177 -0.12 -9.72 2.24
CA TYR A 177 0.05 -8.92 1.02
C TYR A 177 1.09 -9.53 0.08
N ASN A 178 2.28 -9.87 0.60
CA ASN A 178 3.35 -10.46 -0.20
C ASN A 178 2.94 -11.77 -0.83
N HIS A 179 2.26 -12.63 -0.07
CA HIS A 179 1.72 -13.87 -0.61
C HIS A 179 0.70 -13.62 -1.74
N ASP A 180 -0.12 -12.58 -1.63
CA ASP A 180 -1.07 -12.20 -2.69
C ASP A 180 -0.35 -11.75 -3.97
N VAL A 181 0.64 -10.87 -3.82
CA VAL A 181 1.43 -10.33 -4.94
C VAL A 181 2.22 -11.44 -5.63
N GLU A 182 2.81 -12.36 -4.85
CA GLU A 182 3.51 -13.53 -5.37
C GLU A 182 2.59 -14.41 -6.24
N LEU A 183 1.36 -14.65 -5.80
CA LEU A 183 0.36 -15.37 -6.59
C LEU A 183 -0.06 -14.63 -7.87
N ARG A 184 -0.14 -13.29 -7.85
CA ARG A 184 -0.52 -12.48 -9.02
C ARG A 184 0.58 -12.39 -10.08
N VAL A 185 1.84 -12.40 -9.68
CA VAL A 185 3.00 -12.22 -10.57
C VAL A 185 3.48 -13.55 -11.18
N ASN A 186 2.97 -14.69 -10.68
CA ASN A 186 3.46 -16.04 -10.91
C ASN A 186 4.88 -16.28 -10.35
N LEU A 187 5.08 -17.45 -9.72
CA LEU A 187 6.26 -17.84 -8.92
C LEU A 187 7.61 -17.83 -9.68
N LEU A 188 7.61 -17.66 -11.00
CA LEU A 188 8.80 -17.75 -11.85
C LEU A 188 9.59 -16.43 -11.97
N LEU A 189 9.11 -15.33 -11.38
CA LEU A 189 9.71 -14.00 -11.53
C LEU A 189 10.30 -13.45 -10.22
N THR A 190 11.20 -14.19 -9.57
CA THR A 190 11.84 -13.75 -8.31
C THR A 190 12.54 -12.38 -8.42
N LYS A 191 13.06 -12.03 -9.61
CA LYS A 191 13.62 -10.70 -9.88
C LYS A 191 12.57 -9.59 -9.80
N TRP A 192 11.35 -9.85 -10.27
CA TRP A 192 10.24 -8.91 -10.20
C TRP A 192 9.77 -8.70 -8.77
N MET A 193 9.73 -9.76 -7.95
CA MET A 193 9.35 -9.64 -6.54
C MET A 193 10.26 -8.67 -5.77
N LYS A 194 11.58 -8.73 -6.00
CA LYS A 194 12.53 -7.78 -5.39
C LYS A 194 12.27 -6.33 -5.82
N GLU A 195 11.90 -6.12 -7.08
CA GLU A 195 11.58 -4.77 -7.57
C GLU A 195 10.25 -4.28 -6.98
N LEU A 196 9.22 -5.13 -6.91
CA LEU A 196 7.94 -4.78 -6.27
C LEU A 196 8.11 -4.46 -4.78
N GLU A 197 8.96 -5.21 -4.06
CA GLU A 197 9.30 -4.92 -2.67
C GLU A 197 10.00 -3.55 -2.54
N LYS A 198 10.96 -3.25 -3.42
CA LYS A 198 11.63 -1.94 -3.45
C LYS A 198 10.65 -0.81 -3.74
N ILE A 199 9.74 -0.99 -4.69
CA ILE A 199 8.67 -0.04 -5.00
C ILE A 199 7.78 0.15 -3.77
N PHE A 200 7.37 -0.93 -3.10
CA PHE A 200 6.55 -0.87 -1.89
C PHE A 200 7.21 0.01 -0.82
N TYR A 201 8.43 -0.31 -0.39
CA TYR A 201 9.10 0.47 0.67
C TYR A 201 9.44 1.90 0.24
N GLY A 202 9.85 2.10 -1.01
CA GLY A 202 10.10 3.44 -1.56
C GLY A 202 8.85 4.31 -1.50
N ASN A 203 7.68 3.72 -1.77
CA ASN A 203 6.38 4.39 -1.62
C ASN A 203 6.05 4.73 -0.17
N ILE A 204 6.22 3.78 0.77
CA ILE A 204 5.99 4.02 2.21
C ILE A 204 6.77 5.26 2.67
N VAL A 205 8.07 5.30 2.37
CA VAL A 205 8.95 6.42 2.76
C VAL A 205 8.51 7.72 2.11
N ALA A 206 8.21 7.70 0.81
CA ALA A 206 7.79 8.90 0.08
C ALA A 206 6.47 9.46 0.61
N TYR A 207 5.48 8.61 0.89
CA TYR A 207 4.19 9.03 1.44
C TYR A 207 4.32 9.54 2.87
N ASP A 208 5.12 8.89 3.72
CA ASP A 208 5.38 9.36 5.08
C ASP A 208 6.06 10.74 5.09
N ALA A 209 7.08 10.94 4.24
CA ALA A 209 7.78 12.21 4.13
C ALA A 209 6.87 13.34 3.65
N ALA A 210 5.96 13.05 2.71
CA ALA A 210 5.02 14.02 2.17
C ALA A 210 3.91 14.44 3.16
N LEU A 211 3.80 13.75 4.31
CA LEU A 211 2.85 14.07 5.38
C LEU A 211 3.53 14.66 6.63
N LEU A 212 4.84 14.91 6.59
CA LEU A 212 5.50 15.61 7.68
C LEU A 212 4.99 17.05 7.79
N PRO A 213 4.89 17.63 9.01
CA PRO A 213 4.48 19.02 9.19
C PRO A 213 5.33 20.04 8.41
N GLU A 214 6.61 19.71 8.17
CA GLU A 214 7.58 20.56 7.48
C GLU A 214 7.53 20.40 5.94
N ALA A 215 6.76 19.44 5.43
CA ALA A 215 6.63 19.22 3.99
C ALA A 215 5.87 20.37 3.31
N LYS A 216 6.22 20.67 2.05
CA LYS A 216 5.49 21.71 1.30
C LYS A 216 4.04 21.24 1.04
N PRO A 217 3.07 22.17 0.94
CA PRO A 217 1.65 21.82 0.83
C PRO A 217 1.30 20.90 -0.36
N ASP A 218 2.09 20.94 -1.42
CA ASP A 218 1.94 20.21 -2.68
C ASP A 218 2.75 18.90 -2.76
N GLU A 219 3.62 18.59 -1.78
CA GLU A 219 4.49 17.40 -1.84
C GLU A 219 3.70 16.10 -1.94
N LEU A 220 2.59 15.97 -1.19
CA LEU A 220 1.75 14.77 -1.28
C LEU A 220 1.16 14.58 -2.67
N SER A 221 0.74 15.66 -3.33
CA SER A 221 0.23 15.59 -4.70
C SER A 221 1.31 15.15 -5.69
N LYS A 222 2.55 15.64 -5.54
CA LYS A 222 3.68 15.22 -6.38
C LYS A 222 4.00 13.74 -6.19
N VAL A 223 4.03 13.28 -4.94
CA VAL A 223 4.32 11.88 -4.63
C VAL A 223 3.20 10.95 -5.12
N ILE A 224 1.93 11.33 -4.97
CA ILE A 224 0.79 10.58 -5.52
C ILE A 224 0.87 10.53 -7.05
N TRP A 225 1.13 11.67 -7.70
CA TRP A 225 1.31 11.71 -9.15
C TRP A 225 2.39 10.73 -9.61
N ARG A 226 3.61 10.83 -9.05
CA ARG A 226 4.75 9.99 -9.44
C ARG A 226 4.48 8.50 -9.29
N ASN A 227 3.78 8.11 -8.22
CA ASN A 227 3.68 6.70 -7.84
C ASN A 227 2.39 6.02 -8.32
N VAL A 228 1.32 6.79 -8.57
CA VAL A 228 0.01 6.25 -8.95
C VAL A 228 -0.31 6.57 -10.40
N PHE A 229 0.02 7.76 -10.91
CA PHE A 229 -0.48 8.23 -12.20
C PHE A 229 0.59 8.29 -13.29
N ALA A 230 1.83 8.67 -12.94
CA ALA A 230 2.89 8.87 -13.92
C ALA A 230 3.40 7.54 -14.48
N ASP A 231 3.56 7.47 -15.79
CA ASP A 231 4.05 6.25 -16.41
C ASP A 231 5.55 6.03 -16.26
N ASP A 232 6.28 7.13 -16.44
CA ASP A 232 7.72 7.28 -16.32
C ASP A 232 8.16 7.81 -14.94
N GLY A 233 7.22 8.31 -14.13
CA GLY A 233 7.51 8.94 -12.85
C GLY A 233 8.02 10.39 -12.93
N GLU A 234 8.18 10.95 -14.13
CA GLU A 234 8.85 12.24 -14.36
C GLU A 234 8.00 13.23 -15.17
N SER A 235 7.10 12.73 -16.02
CA SER A 235 6.16 13.54 -16.80
C SER A 235 5.36 14.49 -15.91
N GLN A 236 5.05 15.69 -16.41
CA GLN A 236 4.18 16.62 -15.70
C GLN A 236 2.70 16.28 -15.96
N PRO A 237 1.81 16.41 -14.96
CA PRO A 237 0.39 16.19 -15.17
C PRO A 237 -0.19 17.27 -16.10
N ASP A 238 -1.03 16.84 -17.05
CA ASP A 238 -1.90 17.78 -17.76
C ASP A 238 -3.02 18.31 -16.84
N ASP A 239 -3.79 19.30 -17.31
CA ASP A 239 -4.84 19.94 -16.50
C ASP A 239 -5.92 18.95 -16.01
N ALA A 240 -6.20 17.89 -16.79
CA ALA A 240 -7.19 16.89 -16.42
C ALA A 240 -6.65 15.97 -15.33
N ALA A 241 -5.41 15.49 -15.49
CA ALA A 241 -4.67 14.70 -14.53
C ALA A 241 -4.43 15.46 -13.22
N LEU A 242 -4.16 16.77 -13.29
CA LEU A 242 -3.96 17.59 -12.10
C LEU A 242 -5.20 17.57 -11.18
N ARG A 243 -6.41 17.66 -11.77
CA ARG A 243 -7.66 17.59 -10.99
C ARG A 243 -7.86 16.24 -10.31
N THR A 244 -7.57 15.13 -10.99
CA THR A 244 -7.73 13.78 -10.43
C THR A 244 -6.68 13.50 -9.36
N VAL A 245 -5.44 13.94 -9.55
CA VAL A 245 -4.38 13.89 -8.53
C VAL A 245 -4.80 14.67 -7.29
N GLN A 246 -5.28 15.91 -7.45
CA GLN A 246 -5.73 16.72 -6.30
C GLN A 246 -6.89 16.05 -5.55
N ALA A 247 -7.82 15.43 -6.26
CA ALA A 247 -8.90 14.67 -5.64
C ALA A 247 -8.39 13.46 -4.87
N MET A 248 -7.43 12.71 -5.42
CA MET A 248 -6.82 11.60 -4.70
C MET A 248 -6.00 12.06 -3.50
N THR A 249 -5.27 13.17 -3.61
CA THR A 249 -4.60 13.80 -2.47
C THR A 249 -5.57 14.11 -1.33
N ARG A 250 -6.76 14.65 -1.65
CA ARG A 250 -7.81 14.91 -0.65
C ARG A 250 -8.35 13.62 -0.05
N TYR A 251 -8.64 12.61 -0.88
CA TYR A 251 -9.02 11.28 -0.40
C TYR A 251 -7.99 10.72 0.58
N VAL A 252 -6.71 10.71 0.19
CA VAL A 252 -5.61 10.20 1.02
C VAL A 252 -5.49 10.96 2.34
N ARG A 253 -5.48 12.30 2.32
CA ARG A 253 -5.43 13.10 3.56
C ARG A 253 -6.64 12.80 4.45
N ARG A 254 -7.83 12.70 3.86
CA ARG A 254 -9.04 12.38 4.59
C ARG A 254 -8.97 10.98 5.20
N GLU A 255 -8.54 9.96 4.46
CA GLU A 255 -8.37 8.60 4.97
C GLU A 255 -7.37 8.56 6.12
N VAL A 256 -6.24 9.27 6.03
CA VAL A 256 -5.28 9.38 7.15
C VAL A 256 -5.94 9.98 8.39
N SER A 257 -6.71 11.06 8.24
CA SER A 257 -7.46 11.65 9.35
C SER A 257 -8.53 10.69 9.89
N CYS A 258 -9.26 9.99 9.02
CA CYS A 258 -10.29 9.04 9.44
C CYS A 258 -9.68 7.84 10.19
N PHE A 259 -8.58 7.28 9.69
CA PHE A 259 -7.84 6.24 10.39
C PHE A 259 -7.31 6.70 11.75
N SER A 260 -6.86 7.95 11.88
CA SER A 260 -6.43 8.47 13.19
C SER A 260 -7.57 8.53 14.22
N LEU A 261 -8.83 8.61 13.76
CA LEU A 261 -10.04 8.56 14.59
C LEU A 261 -10.58 7.14 14.78
N THR A 262 -10.10 6.17 14.00
CA THR A 262 -10.48 4.76 14.12
C THR A 262 -9.78 4.13 15.32
N ASP A 263 -10.56 3.45 16.15
CA ASP A 263 -10.09 2.84 17.38
C ASP A 263 -9.17 1.63 17.12
N LYS A 264 -8.36 1.30 18.12
CA LYS A 264 -7.40 0.20 18.06
C LYS A 264 -8.09 -1.14 17.78
N GLU A 265 -9.23 -1.42 18.40
CA GLU A 265 -9.90 -2.72 18.23
C GLU A 265 -10.36 -2.94 16.78
N ALA A 266 -10.97 -1.91 16.17
CA ALA A 266 -11.38 -1.95 14.77
C ALA A 266 -10.19 -2.16 13.82
N MET A 267 -9.03 -1.54 14.11
CA MET A 267 -7.81 -1.74 13.32
C MET A 267 -7.28 -3.17 13.39
N TYR A 268 -7.29 -3.79 14.57
CA TYR A 268 -6.76 -5.14 14.78
C TYR A 268 -7.73 -6.23 14.33
N SER A 269 -9.04 -6.01 14.44
CA SER A 269 -10.05 -6.97 13.99
C SER A 269 -10.37 -6.83 12.50
N GLY A 270 -9.99 -5.71 11.88
CA GLY A 270 -10.39 -5.35 10.52
C GLY A 270 -11.89 -4.99 10.40
N ASN A 271 -12.52 -4.56 11.50
CA ASN A 271 -13.90 -4.06 11.52
C ASN A 271 -13.95 -2.57 11.17
N PHE A 272 -13.38 -2.24 10.01
CA PHE A 272 -13.46 -0.91 9.40
C PHE A 272 -13.73 -1.06 7.90
N MET A 273 -14.13 0.04 7.26
CA MET A 273 -14.20 0.15 5.80
C MET A 273 -13.59 1.47 5.37
N PHE A 274 -12.83 1.46 4.28
CA PHE A 274 -12.42 2.70 3.61
C PHE A 274 -13.65 3.49 3.18
N THR A 275 -13.48 4.80 3.00
CA THR A 275 -14.58 5.65 2.52
C THR A 275 -15.10 5.14 1.18
N SER A 276 -16.42 4.92 1.11
CA SER A 276 -17.07 4.45 -0.11
C SER A 276 -16.97 5.50 -1.21
N LEU A 277 -16.59 5.04 -2.39
CA LEU A 277 -16.54 5.83 -3.61
C LEU A 277 -17.80 5.64 -4.49
N ASP A 278 -18.78 4.87 -3.99
CA ASP A 278 -19.96 4.42 -4.75
C ASP A 278 -21.08 5.48 -4.83
N ASN A 279 -20.92 6.64 -4.18
CA ASN A 279 -21.89 7.77 -4.22
C ASN A 279 -21.85 8.54 -5.56
N ILE A 280 -21.86 7.80 -6.68
CA ILE A 280 -22.32 8.32 -7.95
C ILE A 280 -23.85 8.28 -7.84
N PRO A 281 -24.57 9.42 -7.76
CA PRO A 281 -26.01 9.37 -7.96
C PRO A 281 -26.22 8.77 -9.35
N SER A 282 -26.73 7.54 -9.39
CA SER A 282 -27.18 6.95 -10.64
C SER A 282 -28.16 7.94 -11.25
N VAL A 283 -27.83 8.43 -12.44
CA VAL A 283 -28.80 9.19 -13.24
C VAL A 283 -29.94 8.22 -13.45
N SER A 284 -31.01 8.42 -12.67
CA SER A 284 -32.30 7.79 -12.89
C SER A 284 -32.64 8.01 -14.35
N ALA A 285 -32.61 6.93 -15.12
CA ALA A 285 -33.23 6.86 -16.42
C ALA A 285 -34.70 7.26 -16.21
N LYS A 286 -35.01 8.53 -16.50
CA LYS A 286 -36.39 8.96 -16.65
C LYS A 286 -36.90 8.33 -17.95
N ARG A 287 -38.07 7.72 -17.80
CA ARG A 287 -38.91 7.06 -18.80
C ARG A 287 -39.03 7.84 -20.10
#